data_AF-A0A1M5QZM2-F1
#
_entry.id   AF-A0A1M5QZM2-F1
#
_cell.length_a   1.000
_cell.length_b   1.000
_cell.length_c   1.000
_cell.angle_alpha   90.00
_cell.angle_beta   90.00
_cell.angle_gamma   90.00
#
_symmetry.space_group_name_H-M   'P 1'
#
loop_
_entity.id
_entity.type
_entity.pdbx_description
1 polymer ?
#
loop_
_entity_poly.entity_id
_entity_poly.type
_entity_poly.pdbx_seq_one_letter_code
_entity_poly.pdbx_strand_id
1 'polypeptide(L)'
;MERLWSVLVVTAAVLFAASPWFTEGFNGFEPDQFPVPQDNPPVQPAGYAFAIWGLIYLWLIVGAVFGLIKRSDDPDWAPMRPPLVLSLAIGATWLPVANLSPVLATILIWAMLATAFLSLFRVGDTDRWFQQAPVAIYAGWLTAASSVSIGLLLGGYGVLSGTWSAIVALSIGLVIALVAQYRLHRAPEYGITVIWALIAVIVANSGPINIAVVGLCVVGIIAILALRGTDTE
;
A
#
# COMPACT_ATOMS: atom_id res chain seq x y z
N MET A 1 13.87 -24.39 -10.31
CA MET A 1 13.52 -22.96 -10.51
C MET A 1 12.93 -22.34 -9.24
N GLU A 2 12.20 -23.10 -8.41
CA GLU A 2 11.58 -22.58 -7.18
C GLU A 2 12.55 -21.96 -6.16
N ARG A 3 13.68 -22.62 -5.90
CA ARG A 3 14.72 -22.04 -5.04
C ARG A 3 15.28 -20.71 -5.55
N LEU A 4 15.37 -20.51 -6.86
CA LEU A 4 15.81 -19.22 -7.43
C LEU A 4 14.82 -18.11 -7.06
N TRP A 5 13.51 -18.36 -7.22
CA TRP A 5 12.49 -17.40 -6.84
C TRP A 5 12.50 -17.08 -5.35
N SER A 6 12.77 -18.06 -4.48
CA SER A 6 12.92 -17.82 -3.04
C SER A 6 14.06 -16.85 -2.74
N VAL A 7 15.22 -17.05 -3.38
CA VAL A 7 16.37 -16.16 -3.22
C VAL A 7 16.04 -14.76 -3.76
N LEU A 8 15.39 -14.67 -4.92
CA LEU A 8 15.01 -13.39 -5.51
C LEU A 8 14.02 -12.62 -4.63
N VAL A 9 13.07 -13.27 -3.96
CA VAL A 9 12.16 -12.60 -3.02
C VAL A 9 12.91 -12.03 -1.83
N VAL A 10 13.85 -12.78 -1.25
CA VAL A 10 14.69 -12.26 -0.15
C VAL A 10 15.50 -11.06 -0.61
N THR A 11 16.19 -11.17 -1.76
CA THR A 11 16.98 -10.07 -2.32
C THR A 11 16.12 -8.84 -2.59
N ALA A 12 14.96 -9.01 -3.24
CA ALA A 12 14.07 -7.89 -3.54
C ALA A 12 13.50 -7.25 -2.27
N ALA A 13 13.14 -8.04 -1.25
CA ALA A 13 12.65 -7.51 0.03
C ALA A 13 13.72 -6.70 0.77
N VAL A 14 14.97 -7.18 0.79
CA VAL A 14 16.09 -6.45 1.39
C VAL A 14 16.41 -5.18 0.63
N LEU A 15 16.47 -5.22 -0.71
CA LEU A 15 16.71 -4.03 -1.52
C LEU A 15 15.58 -3.00 -1.38
N PHE A 16 14.33 -3.45 -1.33
CA PHE A 16 13.19 -2.57 -1.10
C PHE A 16 13.26 -1.89 0.27
N ALA A 17 13.51 -2.65 1.33
CA ALA A 17 13.65 -2.12 2.69
C ALA A 17 14.87 -1.21 2.86
N ALA A 18 15.92 -1.41 2.05
CA ALA A 18 17.13 -0.60 2.09
C ALA A 18 17.02 0.71 1.31
N SER A 19 16.03 0.83 0.40
CA SER A 19 15.82 2.03 -0.44
C SER A 19 15.82 3.35 0.34
N PRO A 20 15.15 3.49 1.51
CA PRO A 20 15.17 4.72 2.29
C PRO A 20 16.55 5.15 2.83
N TRP A 21 17.54 4.26 2.91
CA TRP A 21 18.90 4.64 3.35
C TRP A 21 19.72 5.30 2.24
N PHE A 22 19.25 5.23 1.00
CA PHE A 22 19.92 5.80 -0.17
C PHE A 22 19.15 7.00 -0.74
N THR A 23 18.05 7.39 -0.11
CA THR A 23 17.24 8.55 -0.49
C THR A 23 17.05 9.47 0.70
N GLU A 24 16.70 10.72 0.44
CA GLU A 24 16.11 11.57 1.48
C GLU A 24 14.79 10.92 1.94
N GLY A 25 14.47 11.04 3.24
CA GLY A 25 13.30 10.37 3.83
C GLY A 25 11.99 10.82 3.17
N PHE A 26 11.02 9.92 3.04
CA PHE A 26 9.74 10.19 2.35
C PHE A 26 8.55 10.11 3.31
N ASN A 27 7.87 11.24 3.52
CA ASN A 27 6.62 11.34 4.30
C ASN A 27 5.45 11.90 3.45
N GLY A 28 5.57 11.79 2.13
CA GLY A 28 4.72 12.46 1.15
C GLY A 28 5.57 13.09 0.05
N PHE A 29 4.94 13.48 -1.06
CA PHE A 29 5.61 14.31 -2.06
C PHE A 29 5.85 15.70 -1.48
N GLU A 30 6.96 16.32 -1.84
CA GLU A 30 7.26 17.69 -1.46
C GLU A 30 6.28 18.65 -2.16
N PRO A 31 5.74 19.67 -1.48
CA PRO A 31 4.69 20.53 -2.04
C PRO A 31 5.08 21.19 -3.37
N ASP A 32 6.34 21.59 -3.53
CA ASP A 32 6.87 22.33 -4.68
C ASP A 32 7.18 21.44 -5.90
N GLN A 33 7.00 20.12 -5.79
CA GLN A 33 7.11 19.19 -6.92
C GLN A 33 5.93 19.30 -7.90
N PHE A 34 4.89 20.07 -7.56
CA PHE A 34 3.68 20.25 -8.35
C PHE A 34 3.55 21.69 -8.85
N PRO A 35 2.91 21.91 -10.03
CA PRO A 35 2.57 23.26 -10.50
C PRO A 35 1.71 24.07 -9.51
N VAL A 36 0.79 23.40 -8.82
CA VAL A 36 0.01 23.95 -7.71
C VAL A 36 0.50 23.30 -6.42
N PRO A 37 1.18 24.05 -5.53
CA PRO A 37 1.77 23.47 -4.33
C PRO A 37 0.79 22.68 -3.45
N GLN A 38 1.24 21.55 -2.92
CA GLN A 38 0.44 20.65 -2.08
C GLN A 38 0.92 20.67 -0.62
N ASP A 39 0.71 21.79 0.10
CA ASP A 39 1.24 21.95 1.47
C ASP A 39 0.52 21.09 2.53
N ASN A 40 -0.81 21.01 2.45
CA ASN A 40 -1.64 20.19 3.34
C ASN A 40 -2.81 19.59 2.56
N PRO A 41 -2.53 18.72 1.58
CA PRO A 41 -3.56 18.16 0.72
C PRO A 41 -4.50 17.26 1.54
N PRO A 42 -5.83 17.46 1.51
CA PRO A 42 -6.77 16.71 2.34
C PRO A 42 -6.74 15.18 2.17
N VAL A 43 -6.16 14.70 1.06
CA VAL A 43 -6.02 13.27 0.78
C VAL A 43 -4.85 12.63 1.52
N GLN A 44 -3.85 13.40 1.93
CA GLN A 44 -2.61 12.86 2.50
C GLN A 44 -2.82 12.43 3.96
N PRO A 45 -2.42 11.20 4.32
CA PRO A 45 -2.47 10.74 5.70
C PRO A 45 -1.53 11.55 6.60
N ALA A 46 -1.86 11.64 7.89
CA ALA A 46 -0.96 12.22 8.89
C ALA A 46 0.41 11.50 8.92
N GLY A 47 1.49 12.25 9.15
CA GLY A 47 2.87 11.75 9.00
C GLY A 47 3.20 10.48 9.81
N TYR A 48 2.62 10.29 10.99
CA TYR A 48 2.84 9.07 11.78
C TYR A 48 2.42 7.79 11.06
N ALA A 49 1.50 7.88 10.09
CA ALA A 49 0.97 6.74 9.37
C ALA A 49 2.05 6.01 8.57
N PHE A 50 3.04 6.75 8.08
CA PHE A 50 4.17 6.23 7.30
C PHE A 50 5.09 5.33 8.14
N ALA A 51 5.01 5.35 9.48
CA ALA A 51 5.73 4.40 10.33
C ALA A 51 5.34 2.93 10.07
N ILE A 52 4.18 2.68 9.44
CA ILE A 52 3.77 1.33 9.02
C ILE A 52 4.77 0.68 8.04
N TRP A 53 5.55 1.47 7.30
CA TRP A 53 6.59 0.93 6.43
C TRP A 53 7.64 0.12 7.20
N GLY A 54 8.00 0.52 8.42
CA GLY A 54 8.91 -0.25 9.26
C GLY A 54 8.37 -1.66 9.55
N LEU A 55 7.07 -1.78 9.83
CA LEU A 55 6.40 -3.06 10.00
C LEU A 55 6.35 -3.85 8.69
N ILE A 56 5.95 -3.21 7.58
CA ILE A 56 5.87 -3.85 6.26
C ILE A 56 7.22 -4.42 5.83
N TYR A 57 8.30 -3.62 5.91
CA TYR A 57 9.65 -4.04 5.52
C TYR A 57 10.13 -5.21 6.36
N LEU A 58 10.02 -5.12 7.68
CA LEU A 58 10.45 -6.19 8.57
C LEU A 58 9.67 -7.48 8.30
N TRP A 59 8.35 -7.38 8.13
CA TRP A 59 7.50 -8.55 7.96
C TRP A 59 7.72 -9.23 6.60
N LEU A 60 7.89 -8.46 5.53
CA LEU A 60 8.25 -8.99 4.21
C LEU A 60 9.60 -9.71 4.24
N ILE A 61 10.61 -9.15 4.92
CA ILE A 61 11.92 -9.79 5.07
C ILE A 61 11.80 -11.08 5.87
N VAL A 62 11.13 -11.07 7.02
CA VAL A 62 10.94 -12.26 7.86
C VAL A 62 10.20 -13.35 7.08
N GLY A 63 9.13 -13.00 6.37
CA GLY A 63 8.38 -13.93 5.53
C GLY A 63 9.21 -14.50 4.38
N ALA A 64 10.00 -13.66 3.70
CA ALA A 64 10.88 -14.07 2.62
C ALA A 64 11.99 -15.03 3.10
N VAL A 65 12.63 -14.71 4.23
CA VAL A 65 13.70 -15.52 4.82
C VAL A 65 13.15 -16.86 5.30
N PHE A 66 11.98 -16.86 5.96
CA PHE A 66 11.29 -18.09 6.31
C PHE A 66 10.98 -18.92 5.06
N GLY A 67 10.43 -18.29 4.03
CA GLY A 67 10.13 -18.92 2.74
C GLY A 67 11.35 -19.55 2.08
N LEU A 68 12.53 -18.91 2.19
CA LEU A 68 13.79 -19.44 1.68
C LEU A 68 14.33 -20.61 2.51
N ILE A 69 14.25 -20.55 3.84
CA ILE A 69 14.85 -21.57 4.73
C ILE A 69 13.97 -22.81 4.83
N LYS A 70 12.65 -22.62 4.93
CA LYS A 70 11.69 -23.68 5.25
C LYS A 70 10.85 -24.14 4.07
N ARG A 71 10.68 -23.28 3.05
CA ARG A 71 9.71 -23.48 1.97
C ARG A 71 10.32 -23.30 0.58
N SER A 72 11.65 -23.41 0.43
CA SER A 72 12.36 -23.04 -0.81
C SER A 72 11.77 -23.65 -2.07
N ASP A 73 11.35 -24.91 -1.97
CA ASP A 73 10.82 -25.71 -3.06
C ASP A 73 9.35 -26.12 -2.82
N ASP A 74 8.67 -25.44 -1.89
CA ASP A 74 7.27 -25.71 -1.57
C ASP A 74 6.34 -25.15 -2.67
N PRO A 75 5.51 -25.99 -3.32
CA PRO A 75 4.62 -25.58 -4.39
C PRO A 75 3.55 -24.58 -3.93
N ASP A 76 3.20 -24.54 -2.64
CA ASP A 76 2.22 -23.60 -2.10
C ASP A 76 2.75 -22.15 -2.09
N TRP A 77 4.07 -21.99 -2.13
CA TRP A 77 4.76 -20.69 -2.17
C TRP A 77 5.11 -20.25 -3.59
N ALA A 78 5.19 -21.18 -4.55
CA ALA A 78 5.67 -20.90 -5.90
C ALA A 78 4.89 -19.78 -6.63
N PRO A 79 3.54 -19.78 -6.68
CA PRO A 79 2.78 -18.88 -7.55
C PRO A 79 2.85 -17.40 -7.12
N MET A 80 3.04 -17.12 -5.83
CA MET A 80 3.08 -15.76 -5.31
C MET A 80 4.44 -15.07 -5.52
N ARG A 81 5.52 -15.83 -5.72
CA ARG A 81 6.90 -15.29 -5.70
C ARG A 81 7.22 -14.39 -6.89
N PRO A 82 7.02 -14.79 -8.17
CA PRO A 82 7.35 -13.92 -9.30
C PRO A 82 6.67 -12.54 -9.24
N PRO A 83 5.34 -12.43 -9.00
CA PRO A 83 4.71 -11.11 -8.90
C PRO A 83 5.16 -10.32 -7.66
N LEU A 84 5.51 -11.00 -6.55
CA LEU A 84 6.07 -10.32 -5.38
C LEU A 84 7.45 -9.74 -5.69
N VAL A 85 8.35 -10.50 -6.32
CA VAL A 85 9.67 -10.01 -6.74
C VAL A 85 9.52 -8.77 -7.61
N LEU A 86 8.62 -8.80 -8.60
CA LEU A 86 8.38 -7.66 -9.47
C LEU A 86 7.88 -6.43 -8.69
N SER A 87 6.92 -6.62 -7.78
CA SER A 87 6.40 -5.53 -6.95
C SER A 87 7.48 -4.89 -6.09
N LEU A 88 8.29 -5.71 -5.40
CA LEU A 88 9.35 -5.24 -4.51
C LEU A 88 10.52 -4.61 -5.28
N ALA A 89 10.86 -5.15 -6.46
CA ALA A 89 11.89 -4.57 -7.32
C ALA A 89 11.50 -3.18 -7.84
N ILE A 90 10.23 -2.99 -8.22
CA ILE A 90 9.69 -1.65 -8.54
C ILE A 90 9.71 -0.76 -7.28
N GLY A 91 9.33 -1.30 -6.12
CA GLY A 91 9.36 -0.58 -4.85
C GLY A 91 10.75 -0.06 -4.48
N ALA A 92 11.80 -0.85 -4.74
CA ALA A 92 13.17 -0.46 -4.44
C ALA A 92 13.62 0.80 -5.20
N THR A 93 13.04 1.05 -6.38
CA THR A 93 13.33 2.24 -7.20
C THR A 93 12.30 3.36 -7.03
N TRP A 94 11.21 3.11 -6.30
CA TRP A 94 10.11 4.05 -6.18
C TRP A 94 10.50 5.36 -5.48
N LEU A 95 11.20 5.27 -4.33
CA LEU A 95 11.60 6.45 -3.55
C LEU A 95 12.49 7.42 -4.35
N PRO A 96 13.58 6.96 -5.02
CA PRO A 96 14.35 7.84 -5.89
C PRO A 96 13.52 8.51 -6.99
N VAL A 97 12.56 7.79 -7.58
CA VAL A 97 11.69 8.34 -8.63
C VAL A 97 10.68 9.34 -8.06
N ALA A 98 10.18 9.11 -6.85
CA ALA A 98 9.24 9.99 -6.15
C ALA A 98 9.85 11.36 -5.84
N ASN A 99 11.14 11.42 -5.53
CA ASN A 99 11.85 12.69 -5.34
C ASN A 99 12.03 13.50 -6.65
N LEU A 100 11.87 12.87 -7.81
CA LEU A 100 12.05 13.51 -9.11
C LEU A 100 10.75 13.82 -9.84
N SER A 101 9.75 12.94 -9.74
CA SER A 101 8.51 13.06 -10.51
C SER A 101 7.32 12.40 -9.82
N PRO A 102 6.34 13.19 -9.35
CA PRO A 102 5.08 12.66 -8.82
C PRO A 102 4.29 11.82 -9.83
N VAL A 103 4.38 12.15 -11.12
CA VAL A 103 3.70 11.42 -12.20
C VAL A 103 4.30 10.03 -12.38
N LEU A 104 5.63 9.92 -12.49
CA LEU A 104 6.29 8.62 -12.63
C LEU A 104 6.12 7.77 -11.37
N ALA A 105 6.24 8.37 -10.19
CA ALA A 105 6.00 7.67 -8.94
C ALA A 105 4.55 7.17 -8.82
N THR A 106 3.58 7.92 -9.34
CA THR A 106 2.19 7.44 -9.46
C THR A 106 2.11 6.22 -10.37
N ILE A 107 2.74 6.23 -11.55
CA ILE A 107 2.74 5.05 -12.43
C ILE A 107 3.37 3.83 -11.73
N LEU A 108 4.49 4.03 -11.03
CA LEU A 108 5.20 2.96 -10.34
C LEU A 108 4.39 2.41 -9.15
N ILE A 109 3.76 3.24 -8.31
CA ILE A 109 2.98 2.74 -7.16
C ILE A 109 1.78 1.91 -7.61
N TRP A 110 1.15 2.28 -8.74
CA TRP A 110 0.07 1.48 -9.34
C TRP A 110 0.58 0.17 -9.93
N ALA A 111 1.77 0.16 -10.55
CA ALA A 111 2.41 -1.07 -11.01
C ALA A 111 2.79 -1.99 -9.83
N MET A 112 3.29 -1.42 -8.72
CA MET A 112 3.55 -2.15 -7.47
C MET A 112 2.26 -2.74 -6.92
N LEU A 113 1.16 -1.98 -6.88
CA LEU A 113 -0.13 -2.45 -6.38
C LEU A 113 -0.68 -3.60 -7.22
N ALA A 114 -0.66 -3.47 -8.54
CA ALA A 114 -1.15 -4.51 -9.45
C ALA A 114 -0.39 -5.84 -9.26
N THR A 115 0.93 -5.76 -9.14
CA THR A 115 1.79 -6.94 -8.93
C THR A 115 1.71 -7.48 -7.50
N ALA A 116 1.53 -6.62 -6.49
CA ALA A 116 1.25 -7.04 -5.11
C ALA A 116 -0.08 -7.77 -5.00
N PHE A 117 -1.14 -7.28 -5.65
CA PHE A 117 -2.41 -8.00 -5.71
C PHE A 117 -2.26 -9.34 -6.42
N LEU A 118 -1.56 -9.36 -7.55
CA LEU A 118 -1.31 -10.59 -8.28
C LEU A 118 -0.59 -11.64 -7.42
N SER A 119 0.33 -11.19 -6.55
CA SER A 119 0.96 -12.04 -5.54
C SER A 119 -0.03 -12.49 -4.48
N LEU A 120 -0.79 -11.56 -3.88
CA LEU A 120 -1.72 -11.82 -2.79
C LEU A 120 -2.83 -12.81 -3.18
N PHE A 121 -3.39 -12.68 -4.38
CA PHE A 121 -4.38 -13.62 -4.93
C PHE A 121 -3.80 -15.01 -5.23
N ARG A 122 -2.47 -15.14 -5.26
CA ARG A 122 -1.74 -16.38 -5.51
C ARG A 122 -1.02 -16.93 -4.29
N VAL A 123 -1.20 -16.31 -3.13
CA VAL A 123 -0.73 -16.86 -1.86
C VAL A 123 -1.45 -18.18 -1.61
N GLY A 124 -0.70 -19.16 -1.10
CA GLY A 124 -1.20 -20.44 -0.63
C GLY A 124 -2.13 -20.35 0.58
N ASP A 125 -2.42 -21.49 1.19
CA ASP A 125 -3.22 -21.58 2.42
C ASP A 125 -2.39 -21.94 3.66
N THR A 126 -1.09 -22.16 3.49
CA THR A 126 -0.17 -22.44 4.60
C THR A 126 0.50 -21.18 5.16
N ASP A 127 1.11 -21.31 6.34
CA ASP A 127 2.02 -20.32 6.93
C ASP A 127 1.53 -18.86 6.88
N ARG A 128 0.23 -18.64 7.16
CA ARG A 128 -0.45 -17.33 7.06
C ARG A 128 0.40 -16.14 7.51
N TRP A 129 1.07 -16.26 8.67
CA TRP A 129 1.87 -15.18 9.25
C TRP A 129 3.22 -14.91 8.57
N PHE A 130 3.73 -15.85 7.78
CA PHE A 130 4.98 -15.70 7.03
C PHE A 130 4.74 -15.53 5.53
N GLN A 131 3.60 -15.97 5.02
CA GLN A 131 3.27 -15.95 3.61
C GLN A 131 2.23 -14.86 3.28
N GLN A 132 1.03 -14.96 3.85
CA GLN A 132 -0.13 -14.16 3.46
C GLN A 132 -0.16 -12.78 4.11
N ALA A 133 -0.06 -12.74 5.44
CA ALA A 133 -0.13 -11.52 6.24
C ALA A 133 0.85 -10.42 5.76
N PRO A 134 2.16 -10.69 5.52
CA PRO A 134 3.09 -9.66 5.04
C PRO A 134 2.73 -9.10 3.67
N VAL A 135 2.21 -9.93 2.75
CA VAL A 135 1.77 -9.46 1.42
C VAL A 135 0.44 -8.69 1.53
N ALA A 136 -0.45 -9.10 2.44
CA ALA A 136 -1.74 -8.45 2.68
C ALA A 136 -1.59 -7.04 3.25
N ILE A 137 -0.76 -6.84 4.28
CA ILE A 137 -0.47 -5.51 4.84
C ILE A 137 0.20 -4.61 3.80
N TYR A 138 1.15 -5.15 3.04
CA TYR A 138 1.80 -4.43 1.95
C TYR A 138 0.80 -3.96 0.88
N ALA A 139 -0.05 -4.86 0.37
CA ALA A 139 -1.07 -4.51 -0.63
C ALA A 139 -2.13 -3.53 -0.10
N GLY A 140 -2.50 -3.64 1.18
CA GLY A 140 -3.42 -2.71 1.83
C GLY A 140 -2.88 -1.28 1.85
N TRP A 141 -1.61 -1.13 2.23
CA TRP A 141 -0.95 0.17 2.23
C TRP A 141 -0.75 0.71 0.81
N LEU A 142 -0.36 -0.13 -0.16
CA LEU A 142 -0.25 0.27 -1.56
C LEU A 142 -1.58 0.71 -2.17
N THR A 143 -2.71 0.16 -1.72
CA THR A 143 -4.05 0.60 -2.16
C THR A 143 -4.29 2.05 -1.74
N ALA A 144 -3.99 2.36 -0.48
CA ALA A 144 -4.10 3.73 0.02
C ALA A 144 -3.12 4.67 -0.71
N ALA A 145 -1.84 4.31 -0.78
CA ALA A 145 -0.80 5.14 -1.40
C ALA A 145 -1.07 5.43 -2.89
N SER A 146 -1.48 4.41 -3.66
CA SER A 146 -1.86 4.57 -5.08
C SER A 146 -3.05 5.51 -5.27
N SER A 147 -4.02 5.45 -4.35
CA SER A 147 -5.21 6.30 -4.41
C SER A 147 -4.88 7.74 -4.02
N VAL A 148 -4.08 7.92 -2.97
CA VAL A 148 -3.54 9.21 -2.52
C VAL A 148 -2.76 9.89 -3.65
N SER A 149 -1.94 9.15 -4.40
CA SER A 149 -1.14 9.73 -5.48
C SER A 149 -2.01 10.32 -6.60
N ILE A 150 -3.17 9.71 -6.90
CA ILE A 150 -4.16 10.30 -7.83
C ILE A 150 -4.71 11.62 -7.29
N GLY A 151 -5.07 11.68 -6.00
CA GLY A 151 -5.55 12.92 -5.37
C GLY A 151 -4.50 14.03 -5.40
N LEU A 152 -3.24 13.68 -5.13
CA LEU A 152 -2.11 14.63 -5.19
C LEU A 152 -1.87 15.14 -6.60
N LEU A 153 -1.98 14.29 -7.63
CA LEU A 153 -1.90 14.75 -9.03
C LEU A 153 -3.09 15.65 -9.42
N LEU A 154 -4.31 15.28 -9.04
CA LEU A 154 -5.51 16.08 -9.34
C LEU A 154 -5.45 17.48 -8.70
N GLY A 155 -5.00 17.56 -7.45
CA GLY A 155 -4.77 18.84 -6.76
C GLY A 155 -3.56 19.59 -7.32
N GLY A 156 -2.44 18.88 -7.48
CA GLY A 156 -1.15 19.46 -7.88
C GLY A 156 -1.11 20.00 -9.31
N TYR A 157 -1.94 19.47 -10.21
CA TYR A 157 -2.10 20.01 -11.56
C TYR A 157 -3.31 20.94 -11.70
N GLY A 158 -3.96 21.30 -10.59
CA GLY A 158 -5.09 22.24 -10.59
C GLY A 158 -6.36 21.72 -11.28
N VAL A 159 -6.49 20.40 -11.47
CA VAL A 159 -7.67 19.78 -12.10
C VAL A 159 -8.88 19.86 -11.18
N LEU A 160 -8.66 19.66 -9.88
CA LEU A 160 -9.68 19.76 -8.84
C LEU A 160 -9.13 20.49 -7.61
N SER A 161 -10.03 21.09 -6.82
CA SER A 161 -9.67 21.62 -5.50
C SER A 161 -9.27 20.48 -4.54
N GLY A 162 -8.46 20.77 -3.51
CA GLY A 162 -7.95 19.76 -2.57
C GLY A 162 -9.01 18.81 -2.00
N THR A 163 -10.17 19.32 -1.57
CA THR A 163 -11.27 18.48 -1.05
C THR A 163 -11.84 17.55 -2.11
N TRP A 164 -12.10 18.04 -3.32
CA TRP A 164 -12.63 17.22 -4.41
C TRP A 164 -11.61 16.20 -4.91
N SER A 165 -10.32 16.57 -4.98
CA SER A 165 -9.23 15.63 -5.26
C SER A 165 -9.18 14.49 -4.24
N ALA A 166 -9.36 14.82 -2.95
CA ALA A 166 -9.41 13.82 -1.88
C ALA A 166 -10.64 12.92 -1.97
N ILE A 167 -11.82 13.47 -2.26
CA ILE A 167 -13.04 12.67 -2.44
C ILE A 167 -12.87 11.67 -3.59
N VAL A 168 -12.34 12.09 -4.74
CA VAL A 168 -12.11 11.19 -5.89
C VAL A 168 -11.11 10.10 -5.52
N ALA A 169 -9.96 10.46 -4.96
CA ALA A 169 -8.94 9.53 -4.52
C ALA A 169 -9.46 8.50 -3.51
N LEU A 170 -10.11 8.97 -2.44
CA LEU A 170 -10.68 8.10 -1.42
C LEU A 170 -11.77 7.20 -1.99
N SER A 171 -12.61 7.69 -2.90
CA SER A 171 -13.62 6.86 -3.56
C SER A 171 -13.00 5.73 -4.37
N ILE A 172 -11.94 6.01 -5.14
CA ILE A 172 -11.17 4.99 -5.88
C ILE A 172 -10.58 3.97 -4.90
N GLY A 173 -9.91 4.44 -3.86
CA GLY A 173 -9.28 3.58 -2.86
C GLY A 173 -10.28 2.70 -2.12
N LEU A 174 -11.45 3.24 -1.76
CA LEU A 174 -12.52 2.49 -1.10
C LEU A 174 -13.14 1.44 -2.02
N VAL A 175 -13.40 1.76 -3.30
CA VAL A 175 -13.90 0.78 -4.26
C VAL A 175 -12.92 -0.39 -4.38
N ILE A 176 -11.62 -0.10 -4.56
CA ILE A 176 -10.59 -1.14 -4.64
C ILE A 176 -10.51 -1.92 -3.34
N ALA A 177 -10.49 -1.25 -2.19
CA ALA A 177 -10.38 -1.89 -0.89
C ALA A 177 -11.56 -2.81 -0.57
N LEU A 178 -12.80 -2.36 -0.84
CA LEU A 178 -13.99 -3.18 -0.60
C LEU A 178 -14.02 -4.39 -1.53
N VAL A 179 -13.72 -4.21 -2.82
CA VAL A 179 -13.65 -5.32 -3.78
C VAL A 179 -12.54 -6.30 -3.40
N ALA A 180 -11.34 -5.81 -3.08
CA ALA A 180 -10.22 -6.65 -2.68
C ALA A 180 -10.51 -7.39 -1.38
N GLN A 181 -10.99 -6.71 -0.34
CA GLN A 181 -11.35 -7.33 0.95
C GLN A 181 -12.42 -8.40 0.77
N TYR A 182 -13.48 -8.12 -0.02
CA TYR A 182 -14.51 -9.09 -0.35
C TYR A 182 -13.96 -10.27 -1.18
N ARG A 183 -12.96 -10.07 -2.04
CA ARG A 183 -12.38 -11.20 -2.80
C ARG A 183 -11.38 -12.01 -1.96
N LEU A 184 -10.82 -11.40 -0.93
CA LEU A 184 -9.72 -11.93 -0.13
C LEU A 184 -10.14 -12.29 1.30
N HIS A 185 -11.41 -12.60 1.60
CA HIS A 185 -11.98 -12.86 2.94
C HIS A 185 -10.99 -13.40 4.00
N ARG A 186 -10.14 -14.38 3.62
CA ARG A 186 -9.03 -14.93 4.42
C ARG A 186 -7.91 -13.97 4.87
N ALA A 187 -7.84 -12.73 4.37
CA ALA A 187 -6.71 -11.78 4.50
C ALA A 187 -7.11 -10.49 5.23
N PRO A 188 -7.56 -10.55 6.49
CA PRO A 188 -8.03 -9.37 7.19
C PRO A 188 -6.97 -8.29 7.44
N GLU A 189 -5.70 -8.66 7.40
CA GLU A 189 -4.56 -7.75 7.53
C GLU A 189 -4.57 -6.68 6.43
N TYR A 190 -5.10 -7.02 5.24
CA TYR A 190 -5.33 -6.06 4.16
C TYR A 190 -6.26 -4.93 4.59
N GLY A 191 -7.48 -5.25 5.03
CA GLY A 191 -8.48 -4.27 5.46
C GLY A 191 -8.05 -3.49 6.70
N ILE A 192 -7.38 -4.13 7.67
CA ILE A 192 -6.80 -3.44 8.85
C ILE A 192 -5.83 -2.34 8.40
N THR A 193 -5.04 -2.61 7.35
CA THR A 193 -4.07 -1.65 6.84
C THR A 193 -4.72 -0.47 6.11
N VAL A 194 -5.79 -0.74 5.36
CA VAL A 194 -6.58 0.33 4.75
C VAL A 194 -7.23 1.19 5.85
N ILE A 195 -7.77 0.58 6.90
CA ILE A 195 -8.34 1.29 8.05
C ILE A 195 -7.28 2.18 8.73
N TRP A 196 -6.05 1.68 8.91
CA TRP A 196 -4.95 2.48 9.43
C TRP A 196 -4.71 3.76 8.60
N ALA A 197 -4.68 3.63 7.27
CA ALA A 197 -4.53 4.78 6.38
C ALA A 197 -5.73 5.75 6.48
N LEU A 198 -6.96 5.24 6.52
CA LEU A 198 -8.18 6.07 6.66
C LEU A 198 -8.20 6.83 8.00
N ILE A 199 -7.78 6.21 9.10
CA ILE A 199 -7.65 6.88 10.41
C ILE A 199 -6.66 8.03 10.30
N ALA A 200 -5.51 7.82 9.65
CA ALA A 200 -4.52 8.87 9.47
C ALA A 200 -5.01 10.02 8.58
N VAL A 201 -5.83 9.74 7.57
CA VAL A 201 -6.50 10.80 6.77
C VAL A 201 -7.50 11.58 7.65
N ILE A 202 -8.27 10.91 8.52
CA ILE A 202 -9.16 11.58 9.47
C ILE A 202 -8.37 12.53 10.38
N VAL A 203 -7.25 12.06 10.94
CA VAL A 203 -6.39 12.88 11.81
C VAL A 203 -5.86 14.10 11.07
N ALA A 204 -5.38 13.94 9.83
CA ALA A 204 -4.89 15.05 9.01
C ALA A 204 -5.97 16.10 8.67
N ASN A 205 -7.25 15.70 8.72
CA ASN A 205 -8.40 16.55 8.39
C ASN A 205 -9.20 16.99 9.63
N SER A 206 -8.59 16.96 10.82
CA SER A 206 -9.28 17.30 12.07
C SER A 206 -9.16 18.78 12.49
N GLY A 207 -8.27 19.57 11.89
CA GLY A 207 -8.05 20.99 12.23
C GLY A 207 -7.53 21.83 11.05
N PRO A 208 -8.38 22.61 10.35
CA PRO A 208 -9.84 22.66 10.45
C PRO A 208 -10.52 21.38 9.93
N ILE A 209 -11.72 21.06 10.43
CA ILE A 209 -12.39 19.81 10.07
C ILE A 209 -12.87 19.82 8.61
N ASN A 210 -12.44 18.83 7.81
CA ASN A 210 -13.00 18.56 6.49
C ASN A 210 -14.06 17.47 6.59
N ILE A 211 -15.32 17.87 6.84
CA ILE A 211 -16.44 16.95 7.10
C ILE A 211 -16.63 15.95 5.96
N ALA A 212 -16.45 16.37 4.70
CA ALA A 212 -16.63 15.50 3.54
C ALA A 212 -15.59 14.36 3.52
N VAL A 213 -14.32 14.70 3.73
CA VAL A 213 -13.21 13.74 3.77
C VAL A 213 -13.35 12.81 4.97
N VAL A 214 -13.56 13.38 6.17
CA VAL A 214 -13.72 12.61 7.41
C VAL A 214 -14.91 11.66 7.32
N GLY A 215 -16.06 12.15 6.82
CA GLY A 215 -17.27 11.35 6.64
C GLY A 215 -17.05 10.17 5.70
N LEU A 216 -16.38 10.39 4.56
CA LEU A 216 -16.07 9.33 3.62
C LEU A 216 -15.12 8.27 4.21
N CYS A 217 -14.10 8.69 4.98
CA CYS A 217 -13.22 7.77 5.69
C CYS A 217 -13.98 6.92 6.72
N VAL A 218 -14.87 7.53 7.52
CA VAL A 218 -15.69 6.82 8.51
C VAL A 218 -16.61 5.80 7.83
N VAL A 219 -17.29 6.17 6.75
CA VAL A 219 -18.13 5.26 5.96
C VAL A 219 -17.29 4.09 5.43
N GLY A 220 -16.10 4.38 4.90
CA GLY A 220 -15.15 3.38 4.42
C GLY A 220 -14.73 2.39 5.50
N ILE A 221 -14.38 2.87 6.70
CA ILE A 221 -14.02 2.02 7.84
C ILE A 221 -15.19 1.11 8.22
N ILE A 222 -16.40 1.66 8.35
CA ILE A 222 -17.60 0.89 8.70
C ILE A 222 -17.87 -0.17 7.64
N ALA A 223 -17.77 0.16 6.35
CA ALA A 223 -17.99 -0.78 5.26
C ALA A 223 -16.97 -1.93 5.27
N ILE A 224 -15.69 -1.64 5.49
CA ILE A 224 -14.64 -2.67 5.58
C ILE A 224 -14.88 -3.58 6.80
N LEU A 225 -15.27 -3.01 7.95
CA LEU A 225 -15.57 -3.80 9.16
C LEU A 225 -16.84 -4.66 8.98
N ALA A 226 -17.86 -4.13 8.31
CA ALA A 226 -19.10 -4.85 8.04
C ALA A 226 -18.87 -6.09 7.16
N LEU A 227 -18.01 -5.98 6.13
CA LEU A 227 -17.61 -7.13 5.31
C LEU A 227 -16.93 -8.25 6.12
N ARG A 228 -16.27 -7.91 7.24
CA ARG A 228 -15.68 -8.92 8.13
C ARG A 228 -16.69 -9.52 9.09
N GLY A 229 -17.69 -8.73 9.51
CA GLY A 229 -18.76 -9.21 10.38
C GLY A 229 -19.65 -10.27 9.72
N THR A 230 -19.68 -10.33 8.39
CA THR A 230 -20.39 -11.36 7.62
C THR A 230 -19.61 -12.66 7.46
N ASP A 231 -18.31 -12.69 7.78
CA ASP A 231 -17.42 -13.84 7.60
C ASP A 231 -17.36 -14.75 8.84
N THR A 232 -18.39 -14.73 9.70
CA THR A 232 -18.49 -15.66 10.84
C THR A 232 -18.98 -17.04 10.36
N GLU A 233 -18.10 -17.79 9.70
CA GLU A 233 -18.18 -19.25 9.55
C GLU A 233 -16.83 -19.89 9.93
#